data_AF-A0A7Y3X1E3-F1
#
_entry.id   AF-A0A7Y3X1E3-F1
#
_cell.length_a   1.000
_cell.length_b   1.000
_cell.length_c   1.000
_cell.angle_alpha   90.00
_cell.angle_beta   90.00
_cell.angle_gamma   90.00
#
_symmetry.space_group_name_H-M   'P 1'
#
loop_
_entity.id
_entity.type
_entity.pdbx_description
1 polymer ?
#
loop_
_entity_poly.entity_id
_entity_poly.type
_entity_poly.pdbx_seq_one_letter_code
_entity_poly.pdbx_strand_id
1 'polypeptide(L)'
;MSESFSLAFSNSLFKKSITSFIFGLEFSAVMLLLGNGGNVPWLPPVLVFSVIGFFLVSSLLFPFIWHFLERRQKINSEKIFGFLYGGIRYCTAFNLAGFGWKKYYGLQFVVPEEVSNRAMNQQTGEWLTWFYFGYSHTYGILIASIQIIGSTLLLFRKTLLFGALILFTLLLNLTLINIFYEMNAGALLQSILLTIGVLFLILPDYKKLIAFFFETKTLLPSFHFNRLVKNAIRISVLVLSLAFTIYLKSLIR
;
A
#
# COMPACT_ATOMS: atom_id res chain seq x y z
N MET A 1 25.35 -7.84 3.21
CA MET A 1 24.53 -7.01 2.28
C MET A 1 23.54 -6.07 3.00
N SER A 2 23.40 -6.16 4.33
CA SER A 2 22.64 -5.19 5.16
C SER A 2 23.46 -3.96 5.60
N GLU A 3 24.79 -4.07 5.69
CA GLU A 3 25.68 -3.00 6.17
C GLU A 3 25.72 -1.77 5.25
N SER A 4 25.66 -1.95 3.92
CA SER A 4 25.73 -0.82 2.99
C SER A 4 24.47 0.05 2.98
N PHE A 5 23.32 -0.53 3.38
CA PHE A 5 22.05 0.21 3.47
C PHE A 5 21.88 0.88 4.84
N SER A 6 22.34 0.24 5.93
CA SER A 6 22.33 0.84 7.27
C SER A 6 23.28 2.04 7.37
N LEU A 7 24.48 1.96 6.78
CA LEU A 7 25.44 3.07 6.74
C LEU A 7 24.89 4.32 6.03
N ALA A 8 24.08 4.14 4.98
CA ALA A 8 23.50 5.27 4.22
C ALA A 8 22.39 6.01 4.99
N PHE A 9 21.88 5.45 6.08
CA PHE A 9 20.75 5.97 6.84
C PHE A 9 21.17 6.68 8.14
N SER A 10 22.30 6.28 8.74
CA SER A 10 22.76 6.74 10.06
C SER A 10 22.84 8.27 10.19
N ASN A 11 23.37 8.99 9.20
CA ASN A 11 23.66 10.43 9.39
C ASN A 11 22.56 11.43 8.99
N SER A 12 21.43 10.98 8.44
CA SER A 12 20.41 11.91 7.89
C SER A 12 19.22 12.10 8.83
N LEU A 13 19.08 13.31 9.40
CA LEU A 13 17.91 13.67 10.22
C LEU A 13 16.59 13.50 9.43
N PHE A 14 16.56 13.91 8.16
CA PHE A 14 15.38 13.78 7.29
C PHE A 14 14.86 12.34 7.22
N LYS A 15 15.76 11.39 7.02
CA LYS A 15 15.43 9.97 6.93
C LYS A 15 14.89 9.41 8.26
N LYS A 16 15.44 9.87 9.40
CA LYS A 16 14.95 9.53 10.75
C LYS A 16 13.55 10.10 10.99
N SER A 17 13.32 11.34 10.56
CA SER A 17 12.02 12.00 10.65
C SER A 17 10.97 11.27 9.82
N ILE A 18 11.28 10.93 8.56
CA ILE A 18 10.37 10.14 7.71
C ILE A 18 10.03 8.80 8.36
N THR A 19 11.05 8.05 8.82
CA THR A 19 10.82 6.71 9.38
C THR A 19 9.96 6.78 10.64
N SER A 20 10.25 7.73 11.53
CA SER A 20 9.47 7.89 12.76
C SER A 20 8.04 8.34 12.46
N PHE A 21 7.87 9.27 11.52
CA PHE A 21 6.56 9.77 11.12
C PHE A 21 5.70 8.69 10.46
N ILE A 22 6.25 7.89 9.53
CA ILE A 22 5.55 6.75 8.93
C ILE A 22 5.14 5.74 10.00
N PHE A 23 6.03 5.43 10.95
CA PHE A 23 5.66 4.54 12.06
C PHE A 23 4.51 5.11 12.90
N GLY A 24 4.55 6.41 13.19
CA GLY A 24 3.47 7.10 13.89
C GLY A 24 2.13 7.01 13.16
N LEU A 25 2.13 7.22 11.84
CA LEU A 25 0.93 7.12 11.00
C LEU A 25 0.39 5.68 10.91
N GLU A 26 1.25 4.69 10.69
CA GLU A 26 0.86 3.28 10.61
C GLU A 26 0.30 2.77 11.94
N PHE A 27 0.92 3.17 13.06
CA PHE A 27 0.40 2.86 14.39
C PHE A 27 -0.96 3.52 14.63
N SER A 28 -1.12 4.79 14.22
CA SER A 28 -2.39 5.49 14.32
C SER A 28 -3.48 4.81 13.49
N ALA A 29 -3.13 4.31 12.31
CA ALA A 29 -4.03 3.55 11.45
C ALA A 29 -4.49 2.24 12.12
N VAL A 30 -3.61 1.53 12.85
CA VAL A 30 -4.00 0.37 13.68
C VAL A 30 -5.01 0.78 14.76
N MET A 31 -4.72 1.87 15.49
CA MET A 31 -5.60 2.35 16.56
C MET A 31 -6.99 2.75 16.03
N LEU A 32 -7.05 3.42 14.88
CA LEU A 32 -8.31 3.75 14.22
C LEU A 32 -9.04 2.50 13.72
N LEU A 33 -8.33 1.51 13.17
CA LEU A 33 -8.93 0.25 12.74
C LEU A 33 -9.62 -0.48 13.90
N LEU A 34 -8.99 -0.51 15.07
CA LEU A 34 -9.49 -1.14 16.28
C LEU A 34 -10.64 -0.32 16.91
N GLY A 35 -10.46 0.99 17.02
CA GLY A 35 -11.45 1.90 17.61
C GLY A 35 -12.72 2.07 16.76
N ASN A 36 -12.61 1.95 15.44
CA ASN A 36 -13.75 2.00 14.51
C ASN A 36 -14.41 0.61 14.30
N GLY A 37 -14.05 -0.39 15.12
CA GLY A 37 -14.59 -1.76 15.05
C GLY A 37 -15.99 -1.94 15.62
N GLY A 38 -16.68 -0.86 16.01
CA GLY A 38 -17.91 -0.87 16.81
C GLY A 38 -17.64 -0.31 18.21
N ASN A 39 -18.67 -0.08 19.01
CA ASN A 39 -18.54 0.42 20.38
C ASN A 39 -17.86 -0.63 21.28
N VAL A 40 -16.54 -0.79 21.14
CA VAL A 40 -15.70 -1.67 21.94
C VAL A 40 -15.61 -1.08 23.35
N PRO A 41 -16.24 -1.69 24.38
CA PRO A 41 -16.40 -1.04 25.68
C PRO A 41 -15.07 -0.73 26.38
N TRP A 42 -14.04 -1.54 26.12
CA TRP A 42 -12.71 -1.39 26.69
C TRP A 42 -11.78 -0.45 25.90
N LEU A 43 -12.21 0.03 24.73
CA LEU A 43 -11.42 0.93 23.87
C LEU A 43 -12.26 2.16 23.47
N PRO A 44 -12.60 3.04 24.43
CA PRO A 44 -13.43 4.21 24.15
C PRO A 44 -12.72 5.20 23.22
N PRO A 45 -13.45 6.01 22.42
CA PRO A 45 -12.86 6.94 21.47
C PRO A 45 -11.85 7.91 22.10
N VAL A 46 -12.12 8.39 23.32
CA VAL A 46 -11.21 9.28 24.06
C VAL A 46 -9.83 8.63 24.21
N LEU A 47 -9.78 7.35 24.61
CA LEU A 47 -8.53 6.63 24.76
C LEU A 47 -7.82 6.46 23.41
N VAL A 48 -8.55 6.09 22.36
CA VAL A 48 -8.01 5.94 21.00
C VAL A 48 -7.34 7.23 20.53
N PHE A 49 -8.06 8.36 20.58
CA PHE A 49 -7.55 9.64 20.10
C PHE A 49 -6.42 10.19 21.00
N SER A 50 -6.47 9.97 22.31
CA SER A 50 -5.37 10.34 23.21
C SER A 50 -4.09 9.56 22.90
N VAL A 51 -4.18 8.25 22.69
CA VAL A 51 -3.03 7.41 22.33
C VAL A 51 -2.45 7.82 20.97
N ILE A 52 -3.32 8.05 19.97
CA ILE A 52 -2.91 8.54 18.65
C ILE A 52 -2.17 9.88 18.78
N GLY A 53 -2.76 10.86 19.48
CA GLY A 53 -2.17 12.18 19.67
C GLY A 53 -0.79 12.11 20.32
N PHE A 54 -0.66 11.33 21.40
CA PHE A 54 0.61 11.11 22.08
C PHE A 54 1.67 10.49 21.15
N PHE A 55 1.28 9.47 20.37
CA PHE A 55 2.20 8.76 19.50
C PHE A 55 2.64 9.61 18.29
N LEU A 56 1.72 10.40 17.72
CA LEU A 56 2.06 11.34 16.63
C LEU A 56 3.01 12.44 17.10
N VAL A 57 2.75 13.04 18.27
CA VAL A 57 3.68 14.02 18.85
C VAL A 57 5.05 13.39 19.11
N SER A 58 5.07 12.19 19.68
CA SER A 58 6.31 11.43 19.91
C SER A 58 7.05 11.16 18.59
N SER A 59 6.33 10.82 17.52
CA SER A 59 6.91 10.55 16.20
C SER A 59 7.60 11.76 15.56
N LEU A 60 7.15 12.97 15.90
CA LEU A 60 7.74 14.23 15.43
C LEU A 60 8.96 14.65 16.26
N LEU A 61 8.93 14.40 17.58
CA LEU A 61 10.00 14.82 18.49
C LEU A 61 11.16 13.80 18.58
N PHE A 62 10.85 12.51 18.52
CA PHE A 62 11.83 11.43 18.67
C PHE A 62 13.02 11.49 17.68
N PRO A 63 12.85 11.84 16.39
CA PRO A 63 13.97 11.96 15.45
C PRO A 63 15.07 12.91 15.92
N PHE A 64 14.71 14.01 16.58
CA PHE A 64 15.67 15.00 17.07
C PHE A 64 16.44 14.48 18.27
N ILE A 65 15.76 13.79 19.20
CA ILE A 65 16.37 13.12 20.34
C ILE A 65 17.32 12.02 19.85
N TRP A 66 16.86 11.18 18.92
CA TRP A 66 17.67 10.14 18.28
C TRP A 66 18.90 10.76 17.60
N HIS A 67 18.73 11.81 16.79
CA HIS A 67 19.86 12.44 16.12
C HIS A 67 20.88 13.04 17.09
N PHE A 68 20.43 13.70 18.15
CA PHE A 68 21.30 14.27 19.18
C PHE A 68 22.08 13.18 19.93
N LEU A 69 21.41 12.11 20.37
CA LEU A 69 22.03 11.01 21.11
C LEU A 69 22.98 10.17 20.25
N GLU A 70 22.71 10.02 18.95
CA GLU A 70 23.64 9.38 18.01
C GLU A 70 24.92 10.21 17.87
N ARG A 71 24.83 11.55 17.72
CA ARG A 71 26.02 12.42 17.65
C ARG A 71 26.87 12.35 18.92
N ARG A 72 26.26 12.03 20.06
CA ARG A 72 26.93 11.79 21.34
C ARG A 72 27.43 10.34 21.49
N GLN A 73 27.30 9.51 20.46
CA GLN A 73 27.64 8.08 20.45
C GLN A 73 26.98 7.26 21.57
N LYS A 74 25.84 7.73 22.09
CA LYS A 74 25.14 7.08 23.21
C LYS A 74 24.22 5.95 22.79
N ILE A 75 23.82 5.91 21.52
CA ILE A 75 22.82 4.97 20.99
C ILE A 75 23.25 4.41 19.64
N ASN A 76 22.81 3.18 19.35
CA ASN A 76 23.02 2.54 18.07
C ASN A 76 21.81 2.79 17.14
N SER A 77 22.01 3.59 16.11
CA SER A 77 20.98 3.96 15.14
C SER A 77 20.47 2.79 14.29
N GLU A 78 21.29 1.78 14.02
CA GLU A 78 20.87 0.61 13.24
C GLU A 78 19.82 -0.20 13.98
N LYS A 79 19.99 -0.36 15.31
CA LYS A 79 19.01 -1.05 16.16
C LYS A 79 17.69 -0.29 16.22
N ILE A 80 17.74 1.04 16.39
CA ILE A 80 16.54 1.89 16.43
C ILE A 80 15.81 1.85 15.09
N PHE A 81 16.53 2.01 13.99
CA PHE A 81 15.94 1.91 12.66
C PHE A 81 15.33 0.52 12.43
N GLY A 82 16.04 -0.56 12.78
CA GLY A 82 15.52 -1.92 12.67
C GLY A 82 14.25 -2.14 13.48
N PHE A 83 14.15 -1.55 14.67
CA PHE A 83 12.95 -1.57 15.50
C PHE A 83 11.79 -0.82 14.85
N LEU A 84 12.01 0.43 14.42
CA LEU A 84 10.97 1.24 13.76
C LEU A 84 10.49 0.60 12.45
N TYR A 85 11.42 0.10 11.63
CA TYR A 85 11.09 -0.62 10.39
C TYR A 85 10.29 -1.89 10.68
N GLY A 86 10.68 -2.65 11.72
CA GLY A 86 9.91 -3.81 12.20
C GLY A 86 8.52 -3.44 12.70
N GLY A 87 8.39 -2.29 13.37
CA GLY A 87 7.13 -1.74 13.85
C GLY A 87 6.19 -1.35 12.70
N ILE A 88 6.69 -0.57 11.73
CA ILE A 88 5.96 -0.22 10.50
C ILE A 88 5.43 -1.48 9.82
N ARG A 89 6.34 -2.43 9.59
CA ARG A 89 6.02 -3.72 8.98
C ARG A 89 4.91 -4.47 9.71
N TYR A 90 4.96 -4.51 11.05
CA TYR A 90 3.94 -5.15 11.86
C TYR A 90 2.60 -4.41 11.77
N CYS A 91 2.59 -3.09 11.92
CA CYS A 91 1.37 -2.26 11.84
C CYS A 91 0.70 -2.36 10.47
N THR A 92 1.47 -2.29 9.38
CA THR A 92 0.96 -2.43 8.02
C THR A 92 0.37 -3.83 7.79
N ALA A 93 1.08 -4.88 8.19
CA ALA A 93 0.60 -6.26 8.07
C ALA A 93 -0.68 -6.49 8.91
N PHE A 94 -0.72 -5.98 10.14
CA PHE A 94 -1.89 -6.10 11.00
C PHE A 94 -3.11 -5.42 10.39
N ASN A 95 -2.96 -4.19 9.90
CA ASN A 95 -4.06 -3.46 9.26
C ASN A 95 -4.59 -4.20 8.03
N LEU A 96 -3.69 -4.60 7.13
CA LEU A 96 -4.07 -5.28 5.89
C LEU A 96 -4.73 -6.63 6.14
N ALA A 97 -4.20 -7.42 7.07
CA ALA A 97 -4.83 -8.65 7.51
C ALA A 97 -6.22 -8.35 8.11
N GLY A 98 -6.35 -7.32 8.95
CA GLY A 98 -7.62 -6.90 9.53
C GLY A 98 -8.67 -6.53 8.48
N PHE A 99 -8.31 -5.77 7.44
CA PHE A 99 -9.22 -5.48 6.32
C PHE A 99 -9.54 -6.72 5.47
N GLY A 100 -8.57 -7.62 5.30
CA GLY A 100 -8.79 -8.91 4.64
C GLY A 100 -9.79 -9.76 5.40
N TRP A 101 -9.64 -9.90 6.72
CA TRP A 101 -10.58 -10.62 7.57
C TRP A 101 -11.98 -9.98 7.56
N LYS A 102 -12.07 -8.64 7.62
CA LYS A 102 -13.37 -7.95 7.49
C LYS A 102 -14.07 -8.31 6.18
N LYS A 103 -13.34 -8.36 5.05
CA LYS A 103 -13.90 -8.80 3.75
C LYS A 103 -14.28 -10.27 3.76
N TYR A 104 -13.44 -11.14 4.32
CA TYR A 104 -13.68 -12.57 4.41
C TYR A 104 -14.97 -12.89 5.19
N TYR A 105 -15.21 -12.19 6.30
CA TYR A 105 -16.41 -12.36 7.13
C TYR A 105 -17.63 -11.55 6.66
N GLY A 106 -17.58 -10.91 5.47
CA GLY A 106 -18.71 -10.14 4.95
C GLY A 106 -19.01 -8.85 5.72
N LEU A 107 -18.06 -8.33 6.50
CA LEU A 107 -18.16 -7.06 7.22
C LEU A 107 -17.84 -5.83 6.34
N GLN A 108 -17.69 -6.05 5.03
CA GLN A 108 -17.37 -5.05 4.02
C GLN A 108 -18.26 -5.28 2.80
N PHE A 109 -18.49 -4.21 2.02
CA PHE A 109 -19.35 -4.21 0.84
C PHE A 109 -20.83 -4.51 1.14
N VAL A 110 -21.26 -4.18 2.36
CA VAL A 110 -22.66 -4.21 2.76
C VAL A 110 -23.30 -2.89 2.35
N VAL A 111 -24.38 -2.98 1.55
CA VAL A 111 -25.17 -1.82 1.11
C VAL A 111 -26.44 -1.75 1.96
N PRO A 112 -26.70 -0.63 2.66
CA PRO A 112 -27.95 -0.43 3.42
C PRO A 112 -29.19 -0.47 2.50
N GLU A 113 -30.32 -0.97 3.01
CA GLU A 113 -31.57 -1.07 2.23
C GLU A 113 -32.03 0.28 1.67
N GLU A 114 -31.89 1.36 2.44
CA GLU A 114 -32.23 2.73 2.02
C GLU A 114 -31.45 3.20 0.78
N VAL A 115 -30.24 2.68 0.60
CA VAL A 115 -29.41 2.95 -0.57
C VAL A 115 -29.80 1.99 -1.69
N SER A 116 -30.07 0.73 -1.36
CA SER A 116 -30.39 -0.30 -2.33
C SER A 116 -31.69 -0.08 -3.09
N ASN A 117 -32.62 0.67 -2.50
CA ASN A 117 -33.89 1.00 -3.14
C ASN A 117 -33.78 2.21 -4.11
N ARG A 118 -32.65 2.90 -4.16
CA ARG A 118 -32.46 4.05 -5.07
C ARG A 118 -32.15 3.58 -6.48
N ALA A 119 -32.64 4.31 -7.48
CA ALA A 119 -32.35 4.02 -8.87
C ALA A 119 -30.85 4.12 -9.18
N MET A 120 -30.36 3.35 -10.15
CA MET A 120 -28.91 3.26 -10.46
C MET A 120 -28.28 4.63 -10.78
N ASN A 121 -29.01 5.49 -11.47
CA ASN A 121 -28.58 6.85 -11.81
C ASN A 121 -28.55 7.82 -10.61
N GLN A 122 -29.04 7.39 -9.44
CA GLN A 122 -29.02 8.15 -8.18
C GLN A 122 -27.97 7.62 -7.19
N GLN A 123 -27.23 6.56 -7.55
CA GLN A 123 -26.18 6.00 -6.72
C GLN A 123 -24.93 6.88 -6.75
N THR A 124 -24.29 7.07 -5.59
CA THR A 124 -22.98 7.73 -5.52
C THR A 124 -21.87 6.79 -5.98
N GLY A 125 -20.68 7.32 -6.26
CA GLY A 125 -19.50 6.49 -6.60
C GLY A 125 -19.17 5.45 -5.53
N GLU A 126 -19.36 5.80 -4.25
CA GLU A 126 -19.23 4.88 -3.09
C GLU A 126 -20.17 3.70 -3.17
N TRP A 127 -21.46 3.96 -3.35
CA TRP A 127 -22.43 2.88 -3.38
C TRP A 127 -22.29 2.01 -4.64
N LEU A 128 -21.99 2.61 -5.79
CA LEU A 128 -21.66 1.85 -7.01
C LEU A 128 -20.47 0.91 -6.79
N THR A 129 -19.43 1.38 -6.10
CA THR A 129 -18.25 0.58 -5.78
C THR A 129 -18.61 -0.56 -4.82
N TRP A 130 -19.48 -0.30 -3.83
CA TRP A 130 -19.89 -1.31 -2.85
C TRP A 130 -20.78 -2.36 -3.49
N PHE A 131 -21.68 -1.97 -4.41
CA PHE A 131 -22.42 -2.90 -5.24
C PHE A 131 -21.51 -3.77 -6.09
N TYR A 132 -20.51 -3.17 -6.76
CA TYR A 132 -19.59 -3.91 -7.62
C TYR A 132 -18.80 -4.98 -6.84
N PHE A 133 -18.18 -4.60 -5.73
CA PHE A 133 -17.43 -5.56 -4.90
C PHE A 133 -18.35 -6.53 -4.14
N GLY A 134 -19.56 -6.10 -3.77
CA GLY A 134 -20.56 -6.92 -3.09
C GLY A 134 -21.26 -7.94 -3.98
N TYR A 135 -21.30 -7.71 -5.31
CA TYR A 135 -21.97 -8.60 -6.26
C TYR A 135 -21.36 -10.00 -6.30
N SER A 136 -20.02 -10.11 -6.28
CA SER A 136 -19.32 -11.38 -6.35
C SER A 136 -18.60 -11.70 -5.04
N HIS A 137 -19.21 -12.57 -4.22
CA HIS A 137 -18.60 -13.03 -2.98
C HIS A 137 -17.22 -13.69 -3.21
N THR A 138 -17.09 -14.50 -4.27
CA THR A 138 -15.82 -15.13 -4.65
C THR A 138 -14.73 -14.09 -4.94
N TYR A 139 -15.07 -13.01 -5.65
CA TYR A 139 -14.13 -11.93 -5.92
C TYR A 139 -13.70 -11.20 -4.64
N GLY A 140 -14.65 -10.95 -3.73
CA GLY A 140 -14.36 -10.41 -2.39
C GLY A 140 -13.39 -11.30 -1.58
N ILE A 141 -13.60 -12.63 -1.59
CA ILE A 141 -12.71 -13.60 -0.94
C ILE A 141 -11.32 -13.60 -1.58
N LEU A 142 -11.20 -13.50 -2.90
CA LEU A 142 -9.90 -13.43 -3.57
C LEU A 142 -9.11 -12.20 -3.12
N ILE A 143 -9.74 -11.03 -3.07
CA ILE A 143 -9.11 -9.81 -2.57
C ILE A 143 -8.70 -9.97 -1.11
N ALA A 144 -9.59 -10.51 -0.27
CA ALA A 144 -9.30 -10.79 1.14
C ALA A 144 -8.09 -11.73 1.29
N SER A 145 -8.03 -12.78 0.48
CA SER A 145 -6.95 -13.77 0.49
C SER A 145 -5.61 -13.14 0.09
N ILE A 146 -5.59 -12.30 -0.94
CA ILE A 146 -4.39 -11.56 -1.34
C ILE A 146 -3.93 -10.62 -0.20
N GLN A 147 -4.86 -9.93 0.46
CA GLN A 147 -4.53 -9.07 1.61
C GLN A 147 -3.93 -9.89 2.78
N ILE A 148 -4.57 -10.99 3.16
CA ILE A 148 -4.14 -11.84 4.29
C ILE A 148 -2.79 -12.51 3.98
N ILE A 149 -2.68 -13.20 2.83
CA ILE A 149 -1.45 -13.87 2.41
C ILE A 149 -0.31 -12.86 2.27
N GLY A 150 -0.57 -11.72 1.59
CA GLY A 150 0.41 -10.65 1.45
C GLY A 150 0.90 -10.14 2.82
N SER A 151 -0.02 -9.93 3.77
CA SER A 151 0.30 -9.50 5.13
C SER A 151 1.13 -10.54 5.89
N THR A 152 0.80 -11.83 5.75
CA THR A 152 1.59 -12.92 6.32
C THR A 152 2.99 -12.96 5.72
N LEU A 153 3.12 -12.80 4.40
CA LEU A 153 4.42 -12.73 3.72
C LEU A 153 5.25 -11.53 4.18
N LEU A 154 4.60 -10.39 4.51
CA LEU A 154 5.30 -9.26 5.10
C LEU A 154 5.97 -9.66 6.40
N LEU A 155 5.46 -10.60 7.22
CA LEU A 155 6.03 -10.98 8.52
C LEU A 155 7.29 -11.86 8.44
N PHE A 156 7.60 -12.47 7.30
CA PHE A 156 8.85 -13.23 7.11
C PHE A 156 9.89 -12.47 6.28
N ARG A 157 11.13 -12.40 6.79
CA ARG A 157 12.20 -11.58 6.17
C ARG A 157 12.49 -12.00 4.72
N LYS A 158 12.36 -13.30 4.42
CA LYS A 158 12.64 -13.87 3.09
C LYS A 158 11.57 -13.54 2.05
N THR A 159 10.32 -13.34 2.47
CA THR A 159 9.18 -13.11 1.58
C THR A 159 8.69 -11.66 1.59
N LEU A 160 9.28 -10.81 2.43
CA LEU A 160 8.86 -9.42 2.63
C LEU A 160 8.71 -8.67 1.31
N LEU A 161 9.75 -8.66 0.47
CA LEU A 161 9.74 -7.90 -0.78
C LEU A 161 8.64 -8.39 -1.74
N PHE A 162 8.47 -9.71 -1.86
CA PHE A 162 7.45 -10.32 -2.70
C PHE A 162 6.04 -9.97 -2.22
N GLY A 163 5.78 -10.14 -0.90
CA GLY A 163 4.51 -9.76 -0.30
C GLY A 163 4.21 -8.26 -0.44
N ALA A 164 5.22 -7.42 -0.25
CA ALA A 164 5.09 -5.97 -0.39
C ALA A 164 4.74 -5.55 -1.83
N LEU A 165 5.35 -6.15 -2.85
CA LEU A 165 5.01 -5.85 -4.25
C LEU A 165 3.57 -6.22 -4.60
N ILE A 166 3.12 -7.42 -4.20
CA ILE A 166 1.73 -7.86 -4.41
C ILE A 166 0.75 -6.89 -3.74
N LEU A 167 1.00 -6.58 -2.47
CA LEU A 167 0.16 -5.67 -1.70
C LEU A 167 0.19 -4.25 -2.27
N PHE A 168 1.34 -3.77 -2.73
CA PHE A 168 1.46 -2.44 -3.33
C PHE A 168 0.60 -2.32 -4.59
N THR A 169 0.63 -3.30 -5.48
CA THR A 169 -0.21 -3.31 -6.69
C THR A 169 -1.69 -3.30 -6.33
N LEU A 170 -2.11 -4.13 -5.37
CA LEU A 170 -3.49 -4.17 -4.90
C LEU A 170 -3.91 -2.83 -4.26
N LEU A 171 -3.09 -2.31 -3.35
CA LEU A 171 -3.41 -1.09 -2.60
C LEU A 171 -3.40 0.15 -3.47
N LEU A 172 -2.46 0.25 -4.41
CA LEU A 172 -2.45 1.35 -5.38
C LEU A 172 -3.76 1.38 -6.17
N ASN A 173 -4.25 0.22 -6.62
CA ASN A 173 -5.54 0.15 -7.31
C ASN A 173 -6.71 0.54 -6.39
N LEU A 174 -6.75 0.04 -5.15
CA LEU A 174 -7.78 0.40 -4.18
C LEU A 174 -7.76 1.89 -3.82
N THR A 175 -6.58 2.50 -3.67
CA THR A 175 -6.44 3.94 -3.43
C THR A 175 -6.93 4.76 -4.61
N LEU A 176 -6.64 4.34 -5.84
CA LEU A 176 -7.17 5.01 -7.04
C LEU A 176 -8.69 4.90 -7.14
N ILE A 177 -9.26 3.73 -6.84
CA ILE A 177 -10.71 3.57 -6.71
C ILE A 177 -11.25 4.55 -5.65
N ASN A 178 -10.58 4.65 -4.50
CA ASN A 178 -11.02 5.55 -3.44
C ASN A 178 -11.04 7.03 -3.85
N ILE A 179 -10.07 7.45 -4.66
CA ILE A 179 -9.98 8.82 -5.19
C ILE A 179 -11.05 9.06 -6.26
N PHE A 180 -11.11 8.20 -7.29
CA PHE A 180 -11.94 8.45 -8.47
C PHE A 180 -13.43 8.20 -8.25
N TYR A 181 -13.78 7.39 -7.25
CA TYR A 181 -15.18 7.16 -6.88
C TYR A 181 -15.60 7.96 -5.64
N GLU A 182 -14.74 8.87 -5.16
CA GLU A 182 -15.02 9.78 -4.04
C GLU A 182 -15.51 9.04 -2.78
N MET A 183 -14.77 8.00 -2.37
CA MET A 183 -15.10 7.29 -1.13
C MET A 183 -15.02 8.21 0.08
N ASN A 184 -15.72 7.85 1.14
CA ASN A 184 -15.57 8.49 2.43
C ASN A 184 -14.08 8.66 2.85
N ALA A 185 -13.82 9.78 3.53
CA ALA A 185 -12.46 10.20 3.87
C ALA A 185 -11.69 9.17 4.71
N GLY A 186 -12.39 8.38 5.53
CA GLY A 186 -11.78 7.33 6.34
C GLY A 186 -11.18 6.20 5.48
N ALA A 187 -11.95 5.70 4.51
CA ALA A 187 -11.49 4.68 3.57
C ALA A 187 -10.33 5.18 2.71
N LEU A 188 -10.44 6.42 2.20
CA LEU A 188 -9.38 7.05 1.41
C LEU A 188 -8.09 7.19 2.22
N LEU A 189 -8.14 7.82 3.39
CA LEU A 189 -6.97 8.04 4.25
C LEU A 189 -6.30 6.71 4.61
N GLN A 190 -7.08 5.72 5.02
CA GLN A 190 -6.55 4.41 5.37
C GLN A 190 -5.82 3.74 4.19
N SER A 191 -6.40 3.82 2.98
CA SER A 191 -5.77 3.24 1.79
C SER A 191 -4.46 3.95 1.42
N ILE A 192 -4.40 5.28 1.57
CA ILE A 192 -3.19 6.07 1.32
C ILE A 192 -2.10 5.69 2.31
N LEU A 193 -2.43 5.63 3.61
CA LEU A 193 -1.47 5.28 4.66
C LEU A 193 -0.86 3.90 4.39
N LEU A 194 -1.69 2.88 4.17
CA LEU A 194 -1.21 1.52 3.90
C LEU A 194 -0.40 1.44 2.60
N THR A 195 -0.76 2.19 1.55
CA THR A 195 0.03 2.27 0.32
C THR A 195 1.42 2.86 0.59
N ILE A 196 1.50 3.92 1.40
CA ILE A 196 2.77 4.54 1.80
C ILE A 196 3.57 3.57 2.69
N GLY A 197 2.95 2.90 3.65
CA GLY A 197 3.58 1.90 4.51
C GLY A 197 4.21 0.77 3.70
N VAL A 198 3.47 0.17 2.77
CA VAL A 198 4.00 -0.88 1.89
C VAL A 198 5.08 -0.35 0.96
N LEU A 199 4.92 0.84 0.37
CA LEU A 199 5.95 1.46 -0.45
C LEU A 199 7.25 1.66 0.34
N PHE A 200 7.15 2.14 1.59
CA PHE A 200 8.29 2.30 2.48
C PHE A 200 9.02 0.96 2.74
N LEU A 201 8.29 -0.15 2.84
CA LEU A 201 8.89 -1.48 3.00
C LEU A 201 9.65 -1.95 1.75
N ILE A 202 9.26 -1.49 0.55
CA ILE A 202 9.93 -1.79 -0.73
C ILE A 202 11.21 -0.97 -0.91
N LEU A 203 11.24 0.28 -0.42
CA LEU A 203 12.33 1.22 -0.66
C LEU A 203 13.73 0.68 -0.34
N PRO A 204 13.99 -0.11 0.72
CA PRO A 204 15.32 -0.66 0.97
C PRO A 204 15.88 -1.55 -0.15
N ASP A 205 15.01 -2.22 -0.90
CA ASP A 205 15.37 -3.20 -1.92
C ASP A 205 15.23 -2.65 -3.36
N TYR A 206 14.94 -1.35 -3.54
CA TYR A 206 14.68 -0.76 -4.86
C TYR A 206 15.80 -1.00 -5.89
N LYS A 207 17.07 -0.97 -5.48
CA LYS A 207 18.21 -1.26 -6.38
C LYS A 207 18.18 -2.69 -6.89
N LYS A 208 17.78 -3.65 -6.03
CA LYS A 208 17.65 -5.05 -6.43
C LYS A 208 16.53 -5.23 -7.44
N LEU A 209 15.43 -4.48 -7.28
CA LEU A 209 14.34 -4.48 -8.26
C LEU A 209 14.78 -3.90 -9.60
N ILE A 210 15.51 -2.78 -9.61
CA ILE A 210 16.03 -2.19 -10.85
C ILE A 210 16.93 -3.20 -11.57
N ALA A 211 17.88 -3.81 -10.86
CA ALA A 211 18.76 -4.82 -11.44
C ALA A 211 17.96 -6.03 -11.97
N PHE A 212 16.99 -6.53 -11.21
CA PHE A 212 16.16 -7.66 -11.62
C PHE A 212 15.33 -7.37 -12.87
N PHE A 213 14.67 -6.21 -12.96
CA PHE A 213 13.78 -5.91 -14.08
C PHE A 213 14.49 -5.37 -15.32
N PHE A 214 15.58 -4.61 -15.17
CA PHE A 214 16.19 -3.89 -16.29
C PHE A 214 17.59 -4.38 -16.67
N GLU A 215 18.29 -5.10 -15.79
CA GLU A 215 19.68 -5.54 -16.03
C GLU A 215 19.80 -7.06 -16.26
N THR A 216 18.71 -7.81 -16.08
CA THR A 216 18.67 -9.25 -16.33
C THR A 216 18.86 -9.55 -17.82
N LYS A 217 19.94 -10.26 -18.15
CA LYS A 217 20.20 -10.73 -19.53
C LYS A 217 19.36 -11.96 -19.84
N THR A 218 18.65 -11.93 -20.95
CA THR A 218 17.91 -13.09 -21.45
C THR A 218 18.85 -14.05 -22.17
N LEU A 219 18.68 -15.36 -21.93
CA LEU A 219 19.43 -16.43 -22.60
C LEU A 219 18.83 -16.81 -23.98
N LEU A 220 17.80 -16.09 -24.41
CA LEU A 220 17.09 -16.38 -25.65
C LEU A 220 17.92 -15.95 -26.86
N PRO A 221 17.95 -16.78 -27.94
CA PRO A 221 18.63 -16.40 -29.18
C PRO A 221 18.01 -15.11 -29.73
N SER A 222 18.85 -14.09 -29.95
CA SER A 222 18.37 -12.81 -30.47
C SER A 222 18.40 -12.80 -32.00
N PHE A 223 17.26 -12.50 -32.62
CA PHE A 223 17.24 -12.20 -34.05
C PHE A 223 17.97 -10.88 -34.32
N HIS A 224 18.86 -10.92 -35.32
CA HIS A 224 19.72 -9.80 -35.71
C HIS A 224 18.98 -8.86 -36.68
N PHE A 225 17.95 -8.17 -36.19
CA PHE A 225 17.36 -7.03 -36.90
C PHE A 225 18.09 -5.73 -36.57
N ASN A 226 18.20 -4.83 -37.56
CA ASN A 226 18.66 -3.47 -37.31
C ASN A 226 17.70 -2.75 -36.33
N ARG A 227 18.22 -1.80 -35.54
CA ARG A 227 17.49 -1.05 -34.52
C ARG A 227 16.23 -0.37 -35.07
N LEU A 228 16.29 0.11 -36.30
CA LEU A 228 15.15 0.72 -37.00
C LEU A 228 13.99 -0.27 -37.16
N VAL A 229 14.27 -1.47 -37.66
CA VAL A 229 13.25 -2.51 -37.86
C VAL A 229 12.66 -2.96 -36.52
N LYS A 230 13.51 -3.15 -35.49
CA LYS A 230 13.04 -3.48 -34.13
C LYS A 230 12.10 -2.43 -33.57
N ASN A 231 12.43 -1.15 -33.72
CA ASN A 231 11.58 -0.06 -33.26
C ASN A 231 10.32 0.10 -34.11
N ALA A 232 10.41 -0.11 -35.42
CA ALA A 232 9.24 -0.09 -36.31
C ALA A 232 8.22 -1.17 -35.92
N ILE A 233 8.66 -2.40 -35.63
CA ILE A 233 7.78 -3.48 -35.14
C ILE A 233 7.14 -3.12 -33.79
N ARG A 234 7.91 -2.53 -32.87
CA ARG A 234 7.37 -2.09 -31.56
C ARG A 234 6.29 -1.01 -31.73
N ILE A 235 6.55 -0.03 -32.59
CA ILE A 235 5.62 1.07 -32.87
C ILE A 235 4.41 0.58 -33.67
N SER A 236 4.59 -0.36 -34.60
CA SER A 236 3.48 -0.87 -35.42
C SER A 236 2.42 -1.54 -34.57
N VAL A 237 2.78 -2.22 -33.47
CA VAL A 237 1.78 -2.78 -32.54
C VAL A 237 0.87 -1.69 -31.98
N LEU A 238 1.43 -0.55 -31.55
CA LEU A 238 0.66 0.58 -31.02
C LEU A 238 -0.15 1.28 -32.11
N VAL A 239 0.43 1.50 -33.29
CA VAL A 239 -0.22 2.21 -34.40
C VAL A 239 -1.35 1.38 -35.01
N LEU A 240 -1.11 0.10 -35.30
CA LEU A 240 -2.11 -0.76 -35.93
C LEU A 240 -3.29 -1.04 -34.99
N SER A 241 -3.04 -1.25 -33.69
CA SER A 241 -4.11 -1.42 -32.70
C SER A 241 -4.96 -0.14 -32.56
N LEU A 242 -4.32 1.03 -32.55
CA LEU A 242 -5.02 2.31 -32.54
C LEU A 242 -5.83 2.53 -33.83
N ALA A 243 -5.25 2.28 -35.00
CA ALA A 243 -5.90 2.42 -36.29
C ALA A 243 -7.13 1.51 -36.41
N PHE A 244 -7.00 0.24 -36.00
CA PHE A 244 -8.11 -0.70 -35.97
C PHE A 244 -9.22 -0.23 -35.02
N THR A 245 -8.87 0.31 -33.85
CA THR A 245 -9.85 0.85 -32.90
C THR A 245 -10.58 2.07 -33.45
N ILE A 246 -9.88 2.97 -34.16
CA ILE A 246 -10.49 4.12 -34.83
C ILE A 246 -11.45 3.66 -35.93
N TYR A 247 -11.07 2.63 -36.70
CA TYR A 247 -11.94 2.04 -37.71
C TYR A 247 -13.21 1.45 -37.08
N LEU A 248 -13.10 0.66 -36.02
CA LEU A 248 -14.27 0.15 -35.29
C LEU A 248 -15.16 1.28 -34.78
N LYS A 249 -14.58 2.36 -34.25
CA LYS A 249 -15.32 3.55 -33.83
C LYS A 249 -16.07 4.22 -34.98
N SER A 250 -15.53 4.18 -36.20
CA SER A 250 -16.23 4.72 -37.39
C SER A 250 -17.42 3.87 -37.84
N LEU A 251 -17.44 2.57 -37.53
CA LEU A 251 -18.55 1.67 -37.85
C LEU A 251 -19.73 1.80 -36.87
N ILE A 252 -19.49 2.29 -35.66
CA ILE A 252 -20.50 2.47 -34.60
C ILE A 252 -21.22 3.84 -34.72
N ARG A 253 -20.81 4.69 -35.68
CA ARG A 253 -21.49 5.95 -35.97
C ARG A 253 -22.80 5.76 -36.72
#